data_AF-A0A2V6Y4Q1-F1
#
_entry.id   AF-A0A2V6Y4Q1-F1
#
_cell.length_a   1.000
_cell.length_b   1.000
_cell.length_c   1.000
_cell.angle_alpha   90.00
_cell.angle_beta   90.00
_cell.angle_gamma   90.00
#
_symmetry.space_group_name_H-M   'P 1'
#
loop_
_entity.id
_entity.type
_entity.pdbx_description
1 polymer ?
#
loop_
_entity_poly.entity_id
_entity_poly.type
_entity_poly.pdbx_seq_one_letter_code
_entity_poly.pdbx_strand_id
1 'polypeptide(L)'
;DTPPGTVLRVEARATDFTGLTASDAADVRVVAAPPPGGGVVAGVVYDDTMGLPIEGVTAQLISLDGSAPGPTLPQAATDTRGRFRLSSRPGSARIRIFKSGFTESYRVVTVVDGKRTDPFDARLT
;
A
#
# COMPACT_ATOMS: atom_id res chain seq x y z
N ASP A 1 -5.31 -18.93 -13.02
CA ASP A 1 -3.98 -18.33 -12.86
C ASP A 1 -2.90 -19.39 -12.84
N THR A 2 -1.77 -19.11 -13.49
CA THR A 2 -0.59 -20.00 -13.53
C THR A 2 0.28 -19.75 -12.29
N PRO A 3 0.47 -20.73 -11.39
CA PRO A 3 1.21 -20.50 -10.16
C PRO A 3 2.71 -20.27 -10.39
N PRO A 4 3.39 -19.57 -9.46
CA PRO A 4 4.86 -19.52 -9.45
C PRO A 4 5.48 -20.91 -9.45
N GLY A 5 6.58 -21.06 -10.20
CA GLY A 5 7.28 -22.33 -10.39
C GLY A 5 6.82 -23.13 -11.61
N THR A 6 5.65 -22.80 -12.20
CA THR A 6 5.24 -23.42 -13.46
C THR A 6 6.22 -23.09 -14.58
N VAL A 7 6.54 -24.10 -15.39
CA VAL A 7 7.26 -23.92 -16.66
C VAL A 7 6.24 -23.95 -17.79
N LEU A 8 6.19 -22.88 -18.57
CA LEU A 8 5.35 -22.74 -19.75
C LEU A 8 6.20 -23.06 -20.97
N ARG A 9 5.82 -24.09 -21.74
CA ARG A 9 6.36 -24.33 -23.07
C ARG A 9 5.65 -23.39 -24.05
N VAL A 10 6.40 -22.48 -24.66
CA VAL A 10 5.89 -21.57 -25.69
C VAL A 10 6.42 -22.06 -27.03
N GLU A 11 5.51 -22.42 -27.94
CA GLU A 11 5.84 -22.89 -29.28
C GLU A 11 5.39 -21.87 -30.33
N ALA A 12 6.31 -21.48 -31.19
CA ALA A 12 6.04 -20.79 -32.44
C ALA A 12 5.95 -21.83 -33.55
N ARG A 13 4.84 -21.84 -34.30
CA ARG A 13 4.63 -22.75 -35.44
C ARG A 13 4.33 -21.94 -36.70
N ALA A 14 5.17 -22.11 -37.72
CA ALA A 14 4.96 -21.59 -39.06
C ALA A 14 4.38 -22.69 -39.97
N THR A 15 3.49 -22.33 -40.88
CA THR A 15 2.94 -23.21 -41.92
C THR A 15 2.97 -22.49 -43.25
N ASP A 16 3.40 -23.14 -44.32
CA ASP A 16 3.40 -22.55 -45.67
C ASP A 16 2.12 -22.91 -46.47
N PHE A 17 2.01 -22.38 -47.69
CA PHE A 17 0.85 -22.62 -48.58
C PHE A 17 0.75 -24.06 -49.10
N THR A 18 1.83 -24.84 -48.97
CA THR A 18 1.86 -26.26 -49.33
C THR A 18 1.59 -27.17 -48.13
N GLY A 19 1.39 -26.58 -46.94
CA GLY A 19 1.11 -27.29 -45.69
C GLY A 19 2.34 -27.77 -44.93
N LEU A 20 3.56 -27.37 -45.33
CA LEU A 20 4.77 -27.69 -44.56
C LEU A 20 4.80 -26.87 -43.29
N THR A 21 5.16 -27.51 -42.16
CA THR A 21 5.27 -26.84 -40.88
C THR A 21 6.69 -26.84 -40.34
N ALA A 22 7.10 -25.72 -39.76
CA ALA A 22 8.29 -25.62 -38.93
C ALA A 22 7.85 -25.12 -37.55
N SER A 23 8.47 -25.63 -36.48
CA SER A 23 8.26 -25.08 -35.14
C SER A 23 9.56 -24.85 -34.40
N ASP A 24 9.50 -23.87 -33.51
CA ASP A 24 10.54 -23.56 -32.53
C ASP A 24 9.87 -23.33 -31.19
N ALA A 25 10.53 -23.69 -30.09
CA ALA A 25 9.91 -23.58 -28.79
C ALA A 25 10.89 -23.32 -27.66
N ALA A 26 10.43 -22.52 -26.70
CA ALA A 26 11.17 -22.07 -25.54
C ALA A 26 10.40 -22.33 -24.24
N ASP A 27 11.15 -22.50 -23.15
CA ASP A 27 10.58 -22.68 -21.82
C ASP A 27 10.64 -21.36 -21.05
N VAL A 28 9.50 -20.95 -20.51
CA VAL A 28 9.36 -19.75 -19.67
C VAL A 28 8.98 -20.18 -18.27
N ARG A 29 9.81 -19.87 -17.28
CA ARG A 29 9.49 -20.14 -15.88
C ARG A 29 8.69 -18.98 -15.29
N VAL A 30 7.50 -19.28 -14.77
CA VAL A 30 6.73 -18.34 -13.96
C VAL A 30 7.42 -18.17 -12.61
N VAL A 31 7.72 -16.95 -12.24
CA VAL A 31 8.32 -16.60 -10.94
C VAL A 31 7.31 -15.82 -10.10
N ALA A 32 7.42 -15.94 -8.78
CA ALA A 32 6.62 -15.11 -7.89
C ALA A 32 7.04 -13.66 -8.04
N ALA A 33 6.08 -12.74 -8.05
CA ALA A 33 6.39 -11.33 -7.93
C ALA A 33 7.10 -11.09 -6.58
N PRO A 34 8.14 -10.23 -6.53
CA PRO A 34 8.70 -9.80 -5.26
C PRO A 34 7.58 -9.21 -4.38
N PRO A 35 7.64 -9.39 -3.05
CA PRO A 35 6.76 -8.67 -2.15
C PRO A 35 6.90 -7.16 -2.44
N PRO A 36 5.80 -6.41 -2.58
CA PRO A 36 5.84 -4.97 -2.89
C PRO A 36 6.65 -4.12 -1.89
N GLY A 37 7.03 -4.68 -0.75
CA GLY A 37 7.96 -4.08 0.21
C GLY A 37 7.31 -3.01 1.08
N GLY A 38 5.97 -2.93 1.07
CA GLY A 38 5.21 -1.88 1.71
C GLY A 38 3.70 -1.98 1.48
N GLY A 39 2.95 -1.39 2.40
CA GLY A 39 1.52 -1.13 2.27
C GLY A 39 1.21 0.36 2.45
N VAL A 40 -0.05 0.74 2.26
CA VAL A 40 -0.53 2.12 2.41
C VAL A 40 -1.63 2.17 3.46
N VAL A 41 -1.46 3.00 4.48
CA VAL A 41 -2.54 3.39 5.38
C VAL A 41 -3.17 4.66 4.86
N ALA A 42 -4.48 4.69 4.75
CA ALA A 42 -5.17 5.87 4.28
C ALA A 42 -6.53 6.02 4.94
N GLY A 43 -6.83 7.23 5.36
CA GLY A 43 -8.08 7.57 6.05
C GLY A 43 -8.40 9.03 5.89
N VAL A 44 -9.48 9.45 6.56
CA VAL A 44 -9.91 10.85 6.59
C VAL A 44 -9.83 11.39 8.00
N VAL A 45 -9.51 12.68 8.13
CA VAL A 45 -9.53 13.41 9.39
C VAL A 45 -10.62 14.47 9.33
N TYR A 46 -11.46 14.49 10.36
CA TYR A 46 -12.52 15.46 10.53
C TYR A 46 -12.37 16.23 11.85
N ASP A 47 -12.90 17.45 11.83
CA ASP A 47 -13.21 18.22 13.02
C ASP A 47 -14.44 17.59 13.69
N ASP A 48 -14.32 17.21 14.95
CA ASP A 48 -15.41 16.56 15.70
C ASP A 48 -16.53 17.55 16.06
N THR A 49 -16.21 18.85 16.15
CA THR A 49 -17.18 19.89 16.50
C THR A 49 -18.05 20.28 15.31
N MET A 50 -17.45 20.38 14.12
CA MET A 50 -18.16 20.80 12.89
C MET A 50 -18.53 19.63 11.97
N GLY A 51 -17.91 18.47 12.16
CA GLY A 51 -18.05 17.33 11.26
C GLY A 51 -17.36 17.51 9.90
N LEU A 52 -16.58 18.58 9.71
CA LEU A 52 -15.95 18.95 8.44
C LEU A 52 -14.56 18.32 8.29
N PRO A 53 -14.11 17.99 7.07
CA PRO A 53 -12.76 17.48 6.85
C PRO A 53 -11.70 18.56 7.15
N ILE A 54 -10.56 18.15 7.73
CA ILE A 54 -9.47 19.06 8.06
C ILE A 54 -8.29 18.85 7.11
N GLU A 55 -7.93 19.88 6.34
CA GLU A 55 -6.71 19.93 5.52
C GLU A 55 -5.46 20.17 6.37
N GLY A 56 -4.30 19.64 5.96
CA GLY A 56 -3.01 19.94 6.59
C GLY A 56 -2.80 19.31 7.97
N VAL A 57 -3.55 18.27 8.33
CA VAL A 57 -3.29 17.42 9.49
C VAL A 57 -2.16 16.46 9.16
N THR A 58 -1.22 16.28 10.08
CA THR A 58 -0.12 15.33 9.92
C THR A 58 -0.50 13.97 10.50
N ALA A 59 -0.48 12.94 9.66
CA ALA A 59 -0.48 11.53 10.06
C ALA A 59 0.96 11.01 10.07
N GLN A 60 1.51 10.71 11.25
CA GLN A 60 2.89 10.29 11.45
C GLN A 60 2.96 8.88 12.04
N LEU A 61 3.75 8.00 11.42
CA LEU A 61 4.03 6.67 11.95
C LEU A 61 5.03 6.79 13.10
N ILE A 62 4.56 6.61 14.33
CA ILE A 62 5.39 6.75 15.54
C ILE A 62 5.94 5.42 16.05
N SER A 63 5.29 4.31 15.68
CA SER A 63 5.78 2.96 15.98
C SER A 63 5.34 1.96 14.91
N LEU A 64 6.23 1.03 14.60
CA LEU A 64 5.98 -0.17 13.81
C LEU A 64 6.51 -1.37 14.61
N ASP A 65 5.65 -2.36 14.86
CA ASP A 65 5.95 -3.56 15.64
C ASP A 65 6.60 -3.26 17.00
N GLY A 66 6.09 -2.22 17.67
CA GLY A 66 6.53 -1.81 19.01
C GLY A 66 7.83 -0.99 19.04
N SER A 67 8.45 -0.72 17.90
CA SER A 67 9.68 0.08 17.79
C SER A 67 9.46 1.32 16.92
N ALA A 68 10.34 2.31 17.00
CA ALA A 68 10.32 3.43 16.04
C ALA A 68 10.66 2.91 14.63
N PRO A 69 9.95 3.35 13.56
CA PRO A 69 10.15 2.82 12.20
C PRO A 69 11.52 3.18 11.59
N GLY A 70 12.21 4.16 12.16
CA GLY A 70 13.53 4.64 11.74
C GLY A 70 13.88 5.98 12.37
N PRO A 71 15.04 6.57 12.04
CA PRO A 71 15.48 7.87 12.56
C PRO A 71 14.62 9.03 12.05
N THR A 72 13.97 8.85 10.90
CA THR A 72 12.96 9.77 10.36
C THR A 72 11.63 9.05 10.34
N LEU A 73 10.62 9.64 10.98
CA LEU A 73 9.28 9.07 11.05
C LEU A 73 8.54 9.34 9.74
N PRO A 74 8.06 8.30 9.03
CA PRO A 74 7.19 8.48 7.87
C PRO A 74 5.95 9.30 8.26
N GLN A 75 5.58 10.26 7.41
CA GLN A 75 4.43 11.11 7.65
C GLN A 75 3.76 11.54 6.35
N ALA A 76 2.48 11.87 6.42
CA ALA A 76 1.70 12.42 5.32
C ALA A 76 0.74 13.49 5.85
N ALA A 77 0.56 14.55 5.07
CA ALA A 77 -0.43 15.58 5.36
C ALA A 77 -1.78 15.24 4.72
N THR A 78 -2.88 15.66 5.34
CA THR A 78 -4.21 15.57 4.73
C THR A 78 -4.39 16.61 3.62
N ASP A 79 -5.09 16.23 2.55
CA ASP A 79 -5.50 17.14 1.48
C ASP A 79 -6.75 17.97 1.84
N THR A 80 -7.22 18.83 0.92
CA THR A 80 -8.42 19.69 1.08
C THR A 80 -9.71 18.94 1.41
N ARG A 81 -9.74 17.62 1.21
CA ARG A 81 -10.87 16.76 1.56
C ARG A 81 -10.57 15.90 2.80
N GLY A 82 -9.59 16.29 3.61
CA GLY A 82 -9.22 15.65 4.87
C GLY A 82 -8.51 14.30 4.72
N ARG A 83 -8.16 13.87 3.50
CA ARG A 83 -7.60 12.53 3.27
C ARG A 83 -6.09 12.53 3.35
N PHE A 84 -5.51 11.53 4.00
CA PHE A 84 -4.07 11.24 3.94
C PHE A 84 -3.79 9.88 3.30
N ARG A 85 -2.56 9.70 2.82
CA ARG A 85 -2.01 8.41 2.37
C ARG A 85 -0.59 8.27 2.91
N LEU A 86 -0.41 7.35 3.86
CA LEU A 86 0.85 7.10 4.55
C LEU A 86 1.39 5.74 4.13
N SER A 87 2.55 5.73 3.47
CA SER A 87 3.23 4.48 3.11
C SER A 87 4.07 3.97 4.28
N SER A 88 4.06 2.66 4.49
CA SER A 88 4.85 2.00 5.54
C SER A 88 5.22 0.59 5.11
N ARG A 89 6.28 0.05 5.74
CA ARG A 89 6.52 -1.39 5.73
C ARG A 89 5.32 -2.12 6.38
N PRO A 90 5.06 -3.39 6.00
CA PRO A 90 4.07 -4.22 6.67
C PRO A 90 4.38 -4.36 8.17
N GLY A 91 3.35 -4.48 9.00
CA GLY A 91 3.48 -4.61 10.45
C GLY A 91 2.38 -3.90 11.23
N SER A 92 2.42 -4.04 12.56
CA SER A 92 1.52 -3.35 13.49
C SER A 92 1.96 -1.91 13.67
N ALA A 93 1.25 -0.99 13.05
CA ALA A 93 1.56 0.43 13.03
C ALA A 93 0.76 1.19 14.08
N ARG A 94 1.43 2.10 14.80
CA ARG A 94 0.80 3.16 15.60
C ARG A 94 1.04 4.50 14.92
N ILE A 95 -0.05 5.18 14.57
CA ILE A 95 -0.05 6.45 13.85
C ILE A 95 -0.57 7.53 14.78
N ARG A 96 0.18 8.62 14.91
CA ARG A 96 -0.24 9.85 15.57
C ARG A 96 -0.78 10.80 14.52
N ILE A 97 -1.95 11.38 14.78
CA ILE A 97 -2.66 12.29 13.89
C ILE A 97 -2.82 13.61 14.64
N PHE A 98 -2.18 14.67 14.14
CA PHE A 98 -2.09 15.93 14.87
C PHE A 98 -2.03 17.15 13.95
N LYS A 99 -2.51 18.28 14.48
CA LYS A 99 -2.38 19.60 13.87
C LYS A 99 -2.32 20.64 14.99
N SER A 100 -1.51 21.68 14.82
CA SER A 100 -1.45 22.77 15.80
C SER A 100 -2.84 23.41 15.97
N GLY A 101 -3.23 23.65 17.23
CA GLY A 101 -4.54 24.19 17.58
C GLY A 101 -5.65 23.14 17.75
N PHE A 102 -5.36 21.85 17.53
CA PHE A 102 -6.28 20.74 17.74
C PHE A 102 -5.74 19.74 18.76
N THR A 103 -6.62 18.92 19.32
CA THR A 103 -6.27 17.68 20.00
C THR A 103 -5.62 16.69 19.04
N GLU A 104 -4.98 15.66 19.59
CA GLU A 104 -4.32 14.60 18.82
C GLU A 104 -5.12 13.31 18.89
N SER A 105 -5.04 12.51 17.83
CA SER A 105 -5.63 11.18 17.78
C SER A 105 -4.59 10.12 17.47
N TYR A 106 -4.83 8.90 17.93
CA TYR A 106 -3.96 7.75 17.65
C TYR A 106 -4.75 6.66 16.93
N ARG A 107 -4.12 6.02 15.94
CA ARG A 107 -4.66 4.84 15.26
C ARG A 107 -3.67 3.70 15.33
N VAL A 108 -4.18 2.51 15.66
CA VAL A 108 -3.43 1.26 15.57
C VAL A 108 -4.00 0.48 14.41
N VAL A 109 -3.15 0.06 13.49
CA VAL A 109 -3.56 -0.60 12.25
C VAL A 109 -2.50 -1.60 11.80
N THR A 110 -2.94 -2.71 11.22
CA THR A 110 -2.02 -3.65 10.56
C THR A 110 -1.80 -3.22 9.12
N VAL A 111 -0.58 -2.80 8.80
CA VAL A 111 -0.15 -2.56 7.43
C VAL A 111 0.09 -3.90 6.76
N VAL A 112 -0.61 -4.16 5.66
CA VAL A 112 -0.48 -5.40 4.90
C VAL A 112 0.26 -5.12 3.61
N ASP A 113 1.23 -5.99 3.28
CA ASP A 113 2.06 -5.82 2.10
C ASP A 113 1.21 -5.79 0.82
N GLY A 114 1.46 -4.79 -0.02
CA GLY A 114 0.78 -4.62 -1.30
C GLY A 114 -0.69 -4.20 -1.18
N LYS A 115 -1.16 -3.90 0.03
CA LYS A 115 -2.56 -3.54 0.27
C LYS A 115 -2.69 -2.13 0.82
N ARG A 116 -3.89 -1.59 0.57
CA ARG A 116 -4.43 -0.45 1.29
C ARG A 116 -5.09 -0.96 2.57
N THR A 117 -4.82 -0.29 3.69
CA THR A 117 -5.55 -0.47 4.93
C THR A 117 -6.23 0.85 5.32
N ASP A 118 -7.52 0.75 5.67
CA ASP A 118 -8.35 1.88 6.08
C ASP A 118 -8.62 1.80 7.58
N PRO A 119 -7.97 2.63 8.42
CA PRO A 119 -8.31 2.72 9.84
C PRO A 119 -9.65 3.46 9.99
N PHE A 120 -10.26 3.38 11.17
CA PHE A 120 -11.35 4.29 11.51
C PHE A 120 -10.91 5.75 11.32
N ASP A 121 -11.79 6.56 10.75
CA ASP A 121 -11.54 7.98 10.54
C ASP A 121 -11.15 8.68 11.84
N ALA A 122 -10.26 9.64 11.73
CA ALA A 122 -9.80 10.42 12.87
C ALA A 122 -10.70 11.63 13.12
N ARG A 123 -10.90 11.92 14.40
CA ARG A 123 -11.63 13.08 14.89
C ARG A 123 -10.67 13.88 15.76
N LEU A 124 -10.54 15.16 15.47
CA LEU A 124 -9.80 16.12 16.29
C LEU A 124 -10.77 17.22 16.76
N THR A 125 -10.48 17.81 17.91
CA THR A 125 -11.25 18.89 18.54
C THR A 125 -10.36 20.08 18.87
#